data_AF-A0A528HCR9-F1
#
_entry.id   AF-A0A528HCR9-F1
#
_cell.length_a   1.000
_cell.length_b   1.000
_cell.length_c   1.000
_cell.angle_alpha   90.00
_cell.angle_beta   90.00
_cell.angle_gamma   90.00
#
_symmetry.space_group_name_H-M   'P 1'
#
loop_
_entity.id
_entity.type
_entity.pdbx_description
1 polymer ?
#
loop_
_entity_poly.entity_id
_entity_poly.type
_entity_poly.pdbx_seq_one_letter_code
_entity_poly.pdbx_strand_id
1 'polypeptide(L)'
;LDQRDGNLWMDAGMVTTQADWSLDFDIGMNFFEWHAPVPLAHEKGIFTRALKFLTNIQQGKPARRLNWTMTINPRLDTSPENYHKWGPDRATVTPENVGDKVHLRVELQSFWRLPRSNGIVFPIRCYLIKMDELVTQPKWARRLHRVIRDLPEELANYKGLTRYRATLVEWLSKLDDGSPTS
;
A
#
# COMPACT_ATOMS: atom_id res chain seq x y z
N LEU A 1 -10.90 -14.42 -4.31
CA LEU A 1 -11.43 -13.85 -5.57
C LEU A 1 -12.02 -14.98 -6.40
N ASP A 2 -13.28 -14.83 -6.79
CA ASP A 2 -13.88 -15.73 -7.78
C ASP A 2 -13.52 -15.25 -9.20
N GLN A 3 -13.30 -16.19 -10.12
CA GLN A 3 -12.97 -15.88 -11.51
C GLN A 3 -14.09 -16.34 -12.42
N ARG A 4 -14.88 -15.37 -12.91
CA ARG A 4 -16.01 -15.58 -13.83
C ARG A 4 -16.10 -14.42 -14.82
N ASP A 5 -16.71 -14.67 -15.99
CA ASP A 5 -16.98 -13.66 -17.02
C ASP A 5 -15.74 -12.86 -17.46
N GLY A 6 -14.57 -13.51 -17.48
CA GLY A 6 -13.30 -12.88 -17.83
C GLY A 6 -12.77 -11.87 -16.80
N ASN A 7 -13.35 -11.83 -15.59
CA ASN A 7 -13.01 -10.88 -14.53
C ASN A 7 -12.71 -11.60 -13.20
N LEU A 8 -12.37 -10.82 -12.16
CA LEU A 8 -12.19 -11.27 -10.79
C LEU A 8 -13.15 -10.53 -9.87
N TRP A 9 -13.75 -11.25 -8.92
CA TRP A 9 -14.76 -10.75 -8.01
C TRP A 9 -14.36 -10.95 -6.55
N MET A 10 -14.52 -9.94 -5.71
CA MET A 10 -14.19 -10.00 -4.29
C MET A 10 -15.33 -10.62 -3.48
N ASP A 11 -15.53 -11.94 -3.59
CA ASP A 11 -16.69 -12.60 -2.97
C ASP A 11 -16.44 -13.15 -1.55
N ALA A 12 -15.19 -13.13 -1.09
CA ALA A 12 -14.82 -13.61 0.24
C ALA A 12 -13.47 -13.04 0.67
N GLY A 13 -13.30 -12.84 1.98
CA GLY A 13 -12.04 -12.40 2.55
C GLY A 13 -12.03 -12.40 4.08
N MET A 14 -10.84 -12.20 4.62
CA MET A 14 -10.61 -11.80 6.01
C MET A 14 -9.66 -10.61 5.95
N VAL A 15 -10.14 -9.44 6.35
CA VAL A 15 -9.43 -8.17 6.18
C VAL A 15 -9.51 -7.40 7.49
N THR A 16 -8.44 -7.49 8.27
CA THR A 16 -8.32 -6.83 9.60
C THR A 16 -7.11 -5.92 9.70
N THR A 17 -6.32 -5.85 8.62
CA THR A 17 -5.08 -5.08 8.54
C THR A 17 -4.94 -4.39 7.17
N GLN A 18 -6.02 -3.82 6.63
CA GLN A 18 -6.06 -3.07 5.37
C GLN A 18 -5.32 -1.73 5.43
N ALA A 19 -5.03 -1.15 4.27
CA ALA A 19 -4.60 0.23 4.13
C ALA A 19 -5.77 1.10 3.65
N ASP A 20 -6.65 1.53 4.57
CA ASP A 20 -7.70 2.52 4.32
C ASP A 20 -8.78 2.09 3.30
N TRP A 21 -9.17 0.81 3.31
CA TRP A 21 -10.28 0.26 2.52
C TRP A 21 -11.08 -0.78 3.32
N SER A 22 -12.28 -1.17 2.88
CA SER A 22 -13.15 -2.09 3.61
C SER A 22 -13.54 -3.28 2.76
N LEU A 23 -13.47 -4.48 3.34
CA LEU A 23 -14.05 -5.66 2.71
C LEU A 23 -15.57 -5.55 2.61
N ASP A 24 -16.23 -4.96 3.60
CA ASP A 24 -17.69 -4.86 3.61
C ASP A 24 -18.21 -3.88 2.55
N PHE A 25 -17.40 -2.87 2.20
CA PHE A 25 -17.69 -1.99 1.06
C PHE A 25 -17.40 -2.67 -0.29
N ASP A 26 -16.31 -3.44 -0.38
CA ASP A 26 -15.82 -3.97 -1.64
C ASP A 26 -16.38 -5.37 -1.98
N ILE A 27 -17.09 -6.02 -1.05
CA ILE A 27 -17.60 -7.37 -1.24
C ILE A 27 -18.55 -7.42 -2.46
N GLY A 28 -18.32 -8.39 -3.35
CA GLY A 28 -19.07 -8.53 -4.59
C GLY A 28 -18.69 -7.56 -5.70
N MET A 29 -17.75 -6.63 -5.50
CA MET A 29 -17.20 -5.80 -6.58
C MET A 29 -16.30 -6.63 -7.51
N ASN A 30 -16.21 -6.20 -8.77
CA ASN A 30 -15.26 -6.72 -9.74
C ASN A 30 -13.93 -5.95 -9.73
N PHE A 31 -12.91 -6.50 -10.42
CA PHE A 31 -11.53 -6.00 -10.38
C PHE A 31 -11.37 -4.51 -10.69
N PHE A 32 -12.19 -3.96 -11.57
CA PHE A 32 -12.11 -2.54 -11.91
C PHE A 32 -12.85 -1.66 -10.90
N GLU A 33 -13.95 -2.15 -10.34
CA GLU A 33 -14.78 -1.42 -9.38
C GLU A 33 -14.01 -1.15 -8.08
N TRP A 34 -13.42 -2.18 -7.46
CA TRP A 34 -12.68 -1.96 -6.20
C TRP A 34 -11.36 -1.21 -6.40
N HIS A 35 -10.83 -1.13 -7.63
CA HIS A 35 -9.65 -0.33 -7.96
C HIS A 35 -9.99 1.09 -8.45
N ALA A 36 -11.27 1.43 -8.64
CA ALA A 36 -11.71 2.74 -9.15
C ALA A 36 -11.10 3.95 -8.41
N PRO A 37 -10.89 3.92 -7.07
CA PRO A 37 -10.31 5.05 -6.35
C PRO A 37 -8.82 5.33 -6.66
N VAL A 38 -8.10 4.43 -7.34
CA VAL A 38 -6.66 4.57 -7.59
C VAL A 38 -6.40 5.53 -8.76
N PRO A 39 -5.73 6.68 -8.53
CA PRO A 39 -5.46 7.64 -9.59
C PRO A 39 -4.36 7.15 -10.54
N LEU A 40 -4.31 7.71 -11.76
CA LEU A 40 -3.28 7.50 -12.79
C LEU A 40 -3.12 6.07 -13.36
N ALA A 41 -3.62 5.04 -12.68
CA ALA A 41 -3.38 3.64 -13.04
C ALA A 41 -4.30 3.15 -14.16
N HIS A 42 -5.54 3.65 -14.23
CA HIS A 42 -6.50 3.35 -15.28
C HIS A 42 -6.01 3.85 -16.65
N GLU A 43 -5.65 5.14 -16.74
CA GLU A 43 -5.19 5.79 -17.97
C GLU A 43 -3.95 5.13 -18.57
N LYS A 44 -3.08 4.57 -17.70
CA LYS A 44 -1.86 3.86 -18.11
C LYS A 44 -2.09 2.39 -18.47
N GLY A 45 -3.34 1.92 -18.46
CA GLY A 45 -3.73 0.53 -18.74
C GLY A 45 -3.14 -0.49 -17.76
N ILE A 46 -2.74 -0.06 -16.56
CA ILE A 46 -2.09 -0.93 -15.57
C ILE A 46 -3.05 -2.03 -15.12
N PHE A 47 -4.30 -1.66 -14.83
CA PHE A 47 -5.32 -2.61 -14.36
C PHE A 47 -5.72 -3.63 -15.42
N THR A 48 -5.84 -3.23 -16.69
CA THR A 48 -6.12 -4.18 -17.79
C THR A 48 -5.01 -5.22 -17.93
N ARG A 49 -3.74 -4.81 -17.89
CA ARG A 49 -2.60 -5.73 -17.94
C ARG A 49 -2.53 -6.62 -16.70
N ALA A 50 -2.79 -6.05 -15.52
CA ALA A 50 -2.83 -6.79 -14.26
C ALA A 50 -3.93 -7.86 -14.27
N LEU A 51 -5.16 -7.52 -14.66
CA LEU A 51 -6.26 -8.46 -14.75
C LEU A 51 -5.93 -9.60 -15.72
N LYS A 52 -5.43 -9.29 -16.92
CA LYS A 52 -4.99 -10.30 -17.90
C LYS A 52 -3.94 -11.24 -17.30
N PHE A 53 -2.97 -10.71 -16.56
CA PHE A 53 -1.95 -11.53 -15.90
C PHE A 53 -2.57 -12.43 -14.82
N LEU A 54 -3.39 -11.88 -13.93
CA LEU A 54 -3.98 -12.59 -12.80
C LEU A 54 -4.93 -13.71 -13.24
N THR A 55 -5.77 -13.47 -14.25
CA THR A 55 -6.69 -14.50 -14.78
C THR A 55 -5.96 -15.68 -15.42
N ASN A 56 -4.68 -15.51 -15.78
CA ASN A 56 -3.83 -16.55 -16.35
C ASN A 56 -2.93 -17.25 -15.32
N ILE A 57 -3.00 -16.91 -14.02
CA ILE A 57 -2.22 -17.60 -12.97
C ILE A 57 -2.64 -19.07 -12.89
N GLN A 58 -1.66 -19.95 -12.93
CA GLN A 58 -1.82 -21.41 -12.89
C GLN A 58 -1.50 -21.97 -11.50
N GLN A 59 -2.03 -23.16 -11.21
CA GLN A 59 -1.63 -23.92 -10.02
C GLN A 59 -0.10 -24.17 -10.05
N GLY A 60 0.56 -24.04 -8.89
CA GLY A 60 2.00 -24.25 -8.76
C GLY A 60 2.87 -23.11 -9.36
N LYS A 61 2.27 -22.08 -9.96
CA LYS A 61 2.96 -20.92 -10.52
C LYS A 61 2.47 -19.61 -9.88
N PRO A 62 2.67 -19.41 -8.57
CA PRO A 62 2.22 -18.20 -7.89
C PRO A 62 3.01 -16.98 -8.36
N ALA A 63 2.39 -15.81 -8.23
CA ALA A 63 3.03 -14.52 -8.48
C ALA A 63 3.06 -13.68 -7.20
N ARG A 64 3.96 -12.70 -7.15
CA ARG A 64 4.04 -11.73 -6.06
C ARG A 64 4.33 -10.32 -6.54
N ARG A 65 3.90 -9.33 -5.76
CA ARG A 65 4.24 -7.93 -5.93
C ARG A 65 4.37 -7.23 -4.57
N LEU A 66 4.91 -6.01 -4.62
CA LEU A 66 4.89 -5.11 -3.49
C LEU A 66 3.88 -3.98 -3.74
N ASN A 67 3.20 -3.60 -2.66
CA ASN A 67 2.52 -2.32 -2.52
C ASN A 67 3.08 -1.63 -1.26
N TRP A 68 3.02 -0.31 -1.21
CA TRP A 68 3.49 0.43 -0.04
C TRP A 68 2.67 1.69 0.22
N THR A 69 2.62 2.10 1.47
CA THR A 69 2.09 3.38 1.95
C THR A 69 2.83 3.80 3.22
N MET A 70 2.39 4.88 3.87
CA MET A 70 2.86 5.30 5.19
C MET A 70 1.72 5.19 6.21
N THR A 71 2.08 4.89 7.46
CA THR A 71 1.15 4.82 8.58
C THR A 71 1.72 5.59 9.77
N ILE A 72 0.86 6.27 10.53
CA ILE A 72 1.26 6.90 11.79
C ILE A 72 0.98 5.89 12.91
N ASN A 73 1.97 5.67 13.77
CA ASN A 73 2.04 4.59 14.75
C ASN A 73 2.07 3.19 14.08
N PRO A 74 2.48 2.11 14.77
CA PRO A 74 2.49 0.76 14.22
C PRO A 74 1.07 0.16 14.17
N ARG A 75 0.13 0.85 13.53
CA ARG A 75 -1.28 0.46 13.44
C ARG A 75 -1.50 -0.45 12.24
N LEU A 76 -1.90 -1.69 12.50
CA LEU A 76 -2.28 -2.64 11.44
C LEU A 76 -3.68 -2.36 10.90
N ASP A 77 -4.65 -2.17 11.80
CA ASP A 77 -6.03 -1.83 11.51
C ASP A 77 -6.16 -0.31 11.28
N THR A 78 -5.95 0.08 10.02
CA THR A 78 -6.22 1.42 9.50
C THR A 78 -7.45 1.38 8.60
N SER A 79 -8.55 0.84 9.11
CA SER A 79 -9.78 0.66 8.35
C SER A 79 -10.70 1.89 8.40
N PRO A 80 -11.59 2.08 7.41
CA PRO A 80 -12.65 3.09 7.47
C PRO A 80 -13.52 2.97 8.73
N GLU A 81 -13.85 1.74 9.16
CA GLU A 81 -14.69 1.46 10.34
C GLU A 81 -14.08 2.03 11.63
N ASN A 82 -12.75 2.12 11.70
CA ASN A 82 -12.02 2.62 12.85
C ASN A 82 -11.38 4.00 12.60
N TYR A 83 -11.81 4.74 11.57
CA TYR A 83 -11.17 6.01 11.18
C TYR A 83 -11.02 7.02 12.32
N HIS A 84 -12.02 7.17 13.19
CA HIS A 84 -11.96 8.06 14.35
C HIS A 84 -10.81 7.73 15.34
N LYS A 85 -10.30 6.49 15.34
CA LYS A 85 -9.23 6.04 16.23
C LYS A 85 -7.83 6.33 15.69
N TRP A 86 -7.67 6.48 14.37
CA TRP A 86 -6.34 6.56 13.74
C TRP A 86 -6.19 7.73 12.77
N GLY A 87 -7.27 8.21 12.13
CA GLY A 87 -7.25 9.35 11.22
C GLY A 87 -6.71 10.65 11.84
N PRO A 88 -7.07 11.00 13.10
CA PRO A 88 -6.52 12.16 13.79
C PRO A 88 -5.00 12.13 13.96
N ASP A 89 -4.38 10.95 14.07
CA ASP A 89 -2.93 10.81 14.28
C ASP A 89 -2.10 11.42 13.13
N ARG A 90 -2.65 11.45 11.91
CA ARG A 90 -2.04 12.12 10.74
C ARG A 90 -1.75 13.61 10.99
N ALA A 91 -2.38 14.24 11.98
CA ALA A 91 -2.17 15.64 12.39
C ALA A 91 -1.03 15.83 13.39
N THR A 92 -0.53 14.75 13.98
CA THR A 92 0.25 14.79 15.23
C THR A 92 1.75 14.60 15.02
N VAL A 93 2.18 14.60 13.75
CA VAL A 93 3.58 14.47 13.35
C VAL A 93 4.27 15.82 13.50
N THR A 94 5.39 15.84 14.22
CA THR A 94 6.24 17.01 14.43
C THR A 94 7.68 16.65 14.06
N PRO A 95 8.57 17.63 13.80
CA PRO A 95 9.97 17.35 13.47
C PRO A 95 10.69 16.46 14.48
N GLU A 96 10.30 16.50 15.75
CA GLU A 96 10.91 15.75 16.85
C GLU A 96 10.44 14.30 16.93
N ASN A 97 9.25 13.98 16.39
CA ASN A 97 8.62 12.67 16.55
C ASN A 97 8.49 11.84 15.26
N VAL A 98 8.94 12.36 14.11
CA VAL A 98 8.90 11.65 12.81
C VAL A 98 9.50 10.25 12.93
N GLY A 99 10.68 10.16 13.56
CA GLY A 99 11.45 8.92 13.76
C GLY A 99 10.63 7.77 14.36
N ASP A 100 9.87 8.08 15.41
CA ASP A 100 9.12 7.10 16.18
C ASP A 100 7.70 6.87 15.63
N LYS A 101 7.02 7.94 15.19
CA LYS A 101 5.62 7.87 14.78
C LYS A 101 5.43 7.38 13.35
N VAL A 102 6.26 7.83 12.40
CA VAL A 102 6.01 7.55 10.99
C VAL A 102 6.56 6.16 10.66
N HIS A 103 5.72 5.32 10.06
CA HIS A 103 6.08 3.96 9.66
C HIS A 103 5.96 3.80 8.15
N LEU A 104 6.98 3.21 7.54
CA LEU A 104 6.84 2.64 6.20
C LEU A 104 6.03 1.35 6.33
N ARG A 105 4.93 1.30 5.56
CA ARG A 105 4.06 0.14 5.49
C ARG A 105 4.22 -0.53 4.12
N VAL A 106 4.64 -1.79 4.11
CA VAL A 106 4.82 -2.59 2.89
C VAL A 106 3.92 -3.81 2.93
N GLU A 107 3.24 -4.05 1.82
CA GLU A 107 2.46 -5.26 1.60
C GLU A 107 3.20 -6.17 0.64
N LEU A 108 3.57 -7.36 1.12
CA LEU A 108 3.91 -8.48 0.28
C LEU A 108 2.61 -9.14 -0.15
N GLN A 109 2.24 -8.88 -1.40
CA GLN A 109 1.04 -9.41 -2.02
C GLN A 109 1.41 -10.63 -2.84
N SER A 110 0.68 -11.73 -2.65
CA SER A 110 0.86 -12.95 -3.45
C SER A 110 -0.45 -13.43 -4.03
N PHE A 111 -0.38 -14.20 -5.12
CA PHE A 111 -1.54 -14.66 -5.85
C PHE A 111 -1.42 -16.15 -6.12
N TRP A 112 -2.41 -16.91 -5.65
CA TRP A 112 -2.39 -18.37 -5.67
C TRP A 112 -3.67 -18.92 -6.28
N ARG A 113 -3.54 -19.77 -7.30
CA ARG A 113 -4.67 -20.51 -7.85
C ARG A 113 -5.08 -21.63 -6.90
N LEU A 114 -6.35 -21.64 -6.48
CA LEU A 114 -6.92 -22.73 -5.69
C LEU A 114 -7.21 -23.95 -6.58
N PRO A 115 -6.79 -25.16 -6.15
CA PRO A 115 -6.86 -26.35 -7.00
C PRO A 115 -8.27 -26.88 -7.26
N ARG A 116 -9.20 -26.66 -6.33
CA ARG A 116 -10.58 -27.21 -6.41
C ARG A 116 -11.58 -26.22 -6.99
N SER A 117 -11.58 -24.98 -6.48
CA SER A 117 -12.55 -23.95 -6.87
C SER A 117 -12.10 -23.13 -8.08
N ASN A 118 -10.85 -23.25 -8.51
CA ASN A 118 -10.22 -22.37 -9.50
C ASN A 118 -10.21 -20.87 -9.09
N GLY A 119 -10.58 -20.52 -7.85
CA GLY A 119 -10.48 -19.14 -7.35
C GLY A 119 -9.02 -18.69 -7.16
N ILE A 120 -8.82 -17.39 -6.95
CA ILE A 120 -7.51 -16.82 -6.60
C ILE A 120 -7.52 -16.40 -5.13
N VAL A 121 -6.57 -16.94 -4.35
CA VAL A 121 -6.25 -16.39 -3.02
C VAL A 121 -5.28 -15.24 -3.20
N PHE A 122 -5.57 -14.14 -2.52
CA PHE A 122 -4.79 -12.92 -2.53
C PHE A 122 -4.34 -12.55 -1.11
N PRO A 123 -3.34 -13.23 -0.52
CA PRO A 123 -2.82 -12.86 0.79
C PRO A 123 -2.08 -11.53 0.71
N ILE A 124 -2.40 -10.63 1.63
CA ILE A 124 -1.74 -9.33 1.81
C ILE A 124 -0.96 -9.38 3.12
N ARG A 125 0.34 -9.70 3.05
CA ARG A 125 1.18 -9.72 4.25
C ARG A 125 1.75 -8.32 4.50
N CYS A 126 1.24 -7.66 5.55
CA CYS A 126 1.69 -6.34 5.96
C CYS A 126 2.95 -6.42 6.83
N TYR A 127 3.91 -5.53 6.56
CA TYR A 127 5.11 -5.23 7.34
C TYR A 127 5.11 -3.74 7.69
N LEU A 128 5.58 -3.41 8.88
CA LEU A 128 5.75 -2.03 9.37
C LEU A 128 7.18 -1.89 9.88
N ILE A 129 7.78 -0.73 9.61
CA ILE A 129 9.08 -0.32 10.15
C ILE A 129 9.02 1.17 10.45
N LYS A 130 9.40 1.60 11.65
CA LYS A 130 9.41 3.03 11.99
C LYS A 130 10.60 3.73 11.33
N MET A 131 10.52 5.04 11.13
CA MET A 131 11.57 5.79 10.45
C MET A 131 12.93 5.62 11.14
N ASP A 132 13.01 5.64 12.48
CA ASP A 132 14.27 5.45 13.22
C ASP A 132 14.95 4.12 12.92
N GLU A 133 14.18 3.05 12.70
CA GLU A 133 14.69 1.74 12.32
C GLU A 133 15.07 1.69 10.84
N LEU A 134 14.28 2.33 9.97
CA LEU A 134 14.53 2.35 8.53
C LEU A 134 15.83 3.09 8.21
N VAL A 135 16.11 4.19 8.91
CA VAL A 135 17.26 5.05 8.62
C VAL A 135 18.58 4.50 9.15
N THR A 136 18.57 3.45 9.96
CA THR A 136 19.80 2.71 10.30
C THR A 136 20.46 2.11 9.06
N GLN A 137 19.73 2.07 7.94
CA GLN A 137 20.25 1.72 6.62
C GLN A 137 20.36 2.98 5.74
N PRO A 138 21.54 3.61 5.62
CA PRO A 138 21.70 4.94 4.99
C PRO A 138 21.17 5.01 3.54
N LYS A 139 21.34 3.93 2.76
CA LYS A 139 20.80 3.82 1.40
C LYS A 139 19.27 3.93 1.38
N TRP A 140 18.58 3.37 2.37
CA TRP A 140 17.13 3.42 2.45
C TRP A 140 16.64 4.82 2.84
N ALA A 141 17.28 5.45 3.82
CA ALA A 141 16.98 6.84 4.23
C ALA A 141 17.04 7.79 3.02
N ARG A 142 18.17 7.79 2.32
CA ARG A 142 18.39 8.61 1.13
C ARG A 142 17.40 8.34 0.00
N ARG A 143 17.15 7.06 -0.30
CA ARG A 143 16.19 6.71 -1.36
C ARG A 143 14.78 7.14 -0.98
N LEU A 144 14.39 6.96 0.28
CA LEU A 144 13.07 7.33 0.76
C LEU A 144 12.86 8.85 0.74
N HIS A 145 13.87 9.64 1.13
CA HIS A 145 13.84 11.10 1.00
C HIS A 145 13.41 11.51 -0.42
N ARG A 146 14.12 11.01 -1.43
CA ARG A 146 13.87 11.35 -2.85
C ARG A 146 12.49 10.87 -3.32
N VAL A 147 12.09 9.65 -2.93
CA VAL A 147 10.77 9.10 -3.27
C VAL A 147 9.64 9.95 -2.70
N ILE A 148 9.70 10.35 -1.43
CA ILE A 148 8.63 11.14 -0.79
C ILE A 148 8.63 12.59 -1.29
N ARG A 149 9.81 13.17 -1.54
CA ARG A 149 9.95 14.50 -2.14
C ARG A 149 9.32 14.54 -3.53
N ASP A 150 9.64 13.57 -4.39
CA ASP A 150 9.26 13.59 -5.81
C ASP A 150 7.94 12.86 -6.10
N LEU A 151 7.26 12.34 -5.08
CA LEU A 151 5.98 11.61 -5.24
C LEU A 151 4.93 12.53 -5.90
N PRO A 152 4.27 12.11 -7.00
CA PRO A 152 3.17 12.87 -7.59
C PRO A 152 2.10 13.20 -6.55
N GLU A 153 1.59 14.43 -6.58
CA GLU A 153 0.66 14.94 -5.55
C GLU A 153 -0.61 14.10 -5.43
N GLU A 154 -1.19 13.68 -6.55
CA GLU A 154 -2.35 12.78 -6.58
C GLU A 154 -2.09 11.46 -5.84
N LEU A 155 -0.89 10.88 -5.99
CA LEU A 155 -0.51 9.65 -5.29
C LEU A 155 -0.23 9.90 -3.80
N ALA A 156 0.34 11.06 -3.45
CA ALA A 156 0.55 11.44 -2.06
C ALA A 156 -0.80 11.66 -1.34
N ASN A 157 -1.77 12.28 -2.01
CA ASN A 157 -3.13 12.49 -1.52
C ASN A 157 -3.86 11.16 -1.36
N TYR A 158 -3.86 10.31 -2.40
CA TYR A 158 -4.46 8.97 -2.34
C TYR A 158 -3.88 8.11 -1.21
N LYS A 159 -2.57 8.19 -0.96
CA LYS A 159 -1.91 7.46 0.14
C LYS A 159 -2.08 8.10 1.51
N GLY A 160 -2.71 9.27 1.61
CA GLY A 160 -2.97 9.96 2.88
C GLY A 160 -1.73 10.60 3.53
N LEU A 161 -0.73 11.00 2.74
CA LEU A 161 0.52 11.59 3.24
C LEU A 161 0.44 13.11 3.46
N THR A 162 -0.54 13.79 2.85
CA THR A 162 -0.56 15.24 2.65
C THR A 162 -0.30 16.06 3.92
N ARG A 163 -0.87 15.64 5.06
CA ARG A 163 -0.81 16.40 6.33
C ARG A 163 0.57 16.47 6.96
N TYR A 164 1.43 15.49 6.72
CA TYR A 164 2.74 15.37 7.36
C TYR A 164 3.90 15.23 6.35
N ARG A 165 3.59 15.24 5.05
CA ARG A 165 4.58 15.05 3.97
C ARG A 165 5.73 16.04 4.08
N ALA A 166 5.44 17.34 4.25
CA ALA A 166 6.47 18.37 4.32
C ALA A 166 7.45 18.12 5.48
N THR A 167 6.92 17.86 6.68
CA THR A 167 7.71 17.52 7.87
C THR A 167 8.55 16.26 7.67
N LEU A 168 8.00 15.22 7.05
CA LEU A 168 8.73 13.99 6.74
C LEU A 168 9.86 14.23 5.73
N VAL A 169 9.62 15.01 4.67
CA VAL A 169 10.64 15.37 3.68
C VAL A 169 11.78 16.15 4.34
N GLU A 170 11.46 17.16 5.15
CA GLU A 170 12.46 17.96 5.85
C GLU A 170 13.31 17.09 6.79
N TRP A 171 12.68 16.20 7.55
CA TRP A 171 13.38 15.28 8.45
C TRP A 171 14.31 14.33 7.68
N LEU A 172 13.84 13.72 6.59
CA LEU A 172 14.62 12.82 5.75
C LEU A 172 15.74 13.53 4.97
N SER A 173 15.60 14.82 4.66
CA SER A 173 16.60 15.57 3.89
C SER A 173 17.97 15.64 4.58
N LYS A 174 17.98 15.63 5.92
CA LYS A 174 19.19 15.59 6.77
C LYS A 174 20.01 14.30 6.58
N LEU A 175 19.41 13.28 5.97
CA LEU A 175 19.99 11.94 5.76
C LEU A 175 20.29 11.65 4.29
N ASP A 176 20.03 12.58 3.37
CA ASP A 176 20.41 12.46 1.96
C ASP A 176 21.78 13.07 1.71
N ASP A 177 22.79 12.20 1.61
CA ASP A 177 24.18 12.58 1.32
C ASP A 177 24.47 12.90 -0.17
N GLY A 178 23.43 12.94 -1.02
CA GLY A 178 23.59 13.18 -2.46
C GLY A 178 24.03 11.95 -3.28
N SER A 179 24.49 10.87 -2.65
CA SER A 179 25.00 9.68 -3.37
C SER A 179 23.94 8.99 -4.24
N PRO A 180 24.34 8.23 -5.28
CA PRO A 180 23.41 7.43 -6.07
C PRO A 180 22.60 6.46 -5.20
N THR A 181 21.35 6.19 -5.60
CA THR A 181 20.51 5.20 -4.91
C THR A 181 20.53 3.83 -5.59
N SER A 182 21.08 3.73 -6.81
CA SER A 182 21.27 2.52 -7.61
C SER A 182 22.63 2.58 -8.28
#